data_AF-F1N1T7-F1
#
_entry.id   AF-F1N1T7-F1
#
_cell.length_a   1.000
_cell.length_b   1.000
_cell.length_c   1.000
_cell.angle_alpha   90.00
_cell.angle_beta   90.00
_cell.angle_gamma   90.00
#
_symmetry.space_group_name_H-M   'P 1'
#
loop_
_entity.id
_entity.type
_entity.pdbx_description
1 polymer ?
#
loop_
_entity_poly.entity_id
_entity_poly.type
_entity_poly.pdbx_seq_one_letter_code
_entity_poly.pdbx_strand_id
1 'polypeptide(L)'
;MKFRAKIVDTACLNHFTRVSNMIAKLAKTCTLRISPDKLNFILSDRVANGGVSMWCELEQENFFSEFQMEGVSAENNEIYLELTSENLSRALKTAQNARALKIKLTNKHFPCLTVSIELLSVSSSSRVVTHDIPVKVIPRKLWKDLQEPTVPDADVSIYLPVLKTMKSVVEKMKNISNHLIL
;
A
#
# COMPACT_ATOMS: atom_id res chain seq x y z
N MET A 1 -10.43 -1.71 -17.39
CA MET A 1 -9.47 -1.76 -16.27
C MET A 1 -8.98 -3.17 -16.08
N LYS A 2 -7.69 -3.39 -16.25
CA LYS A 2 -7.01 -4.63 -15.93
C LYS A 2 -5.74 -4.28 -15.18
N PHE A 3 -5.38 -5.10 -14.20
CA PHE A 3 -4.12 -4.95 -13.49
C PHE A 3 -3.58 -6.33 -13.17
N ARG A 4 -2.28 -6.51 -13.39
CA ARG A 4 -1.54 -7.71 -13.06
C ARG A 4 -0.10 -7.30 -12.73
N ALA A 5 0.35 -7.69 -11.56
CA ALA A 5 1.74 -7.53 -11.16
C ALA A 5 2.26 -8.82 -10.53
N LYS A 6 3.57 -9.05 -10.62
CA LYS A 6 4.25 -10.22 -10.06
C LYS A 6 5.54 -9.81 -9.38
N ILE A 7 5.77 -10.30 -8.17
CA ILE A 7 7.01 -10.17 -7.41
C ILE A 7 7.60 -11.57 -7.25
N VAL A 8 8.88 -11.73 -7.56
CA VAL A 8 9.62 -13.00 -7.40
C VAL A 8 10.77 -12.84 -6.39
N ASP A 9 11.38 -11.66 -6.32
CA ASP A 9 12.46 -11.37 -5.39
C ASP A 9 11.95 -11.34 -3.94
N THR A 10 12.57 -12.14 -3.07
CA THR A 10 12.23 -12.25 -1.65
C THR A 10 12.50 -10.97 -0.86
N ALA A 11 13.55 -10.20 -1.20
CA ALA A 11 13.85 -8.93 -0.58
C ALA A 11 12.77 -7.89 -0.92
N CYS A 12 12.39 -7.77 -2.21
CA CYS A 12 11.32 -6.89 -2.65
C CYS A 12 9.96 -7.28 -2.05
N LEU A 13 9.69 -8.58 -1.95
CA LEU A 13 8.47 -9.09 -1.33
C LEU A 13 8.38 -8.75 0.16
N ASN A 14 9.49 -8.91 0.89
CA ASN A 14 9.57 -8.53 2.29
C ASN A 14 9.45 -7.02 2.48
N HIS A 15 10.04 -6.23 1.58
CA HIS A 15 9.90 -4.78 1.58
C HIS A 15 8.44 -4.36 1.34
N PHE A 16 7.78 -4.89 0.31
CA PHE A 16 6.37 -4.62 0.01
C PHE A 16 5.45 -5.02 1.18
N THR A 17 5.71 -6.17 1.81
CA THR A 17 5.00 -6.62 3.01
C THR A 17 5.18 -5.66 4.19
N ARG A 18 6.39 -5.12 4.40
CA ARG A 18 6.64 -4.13 5.47
C ARG A 18 5.90 -2.82 5.22
N VAL A 19 5.87 -2.33 3.98
CA VAL A 19 5.13 -1.12 3.59
C VAL A 19 3.63 -1.32 3.84
N SER A 20 3.05 -2.44 3.40
CA SER A 20 1.64 -2.73 3.66
C SER A 20 1.32 -2.83 5.16
N ASN A 21 2.18 -3.45 5.96
CA ASN A 21 2.02 -3.51 7.41
C ASN A 21 2.13 -2.13 8.08
N MET A 22 2.96 -1.23 7.55
CA MET A 22 3.04 0.15 8.02
C MET A 22 1.73 0.88 7.77
N ILE A 23 1.20 0.80 6.54
CA ILE A 23 -0.06 1.44 6.14
C ILE A 23 -1.22 0.94 7.00
N ALA A 24 -1.29 -0.36 7.28
CA ALA A 24 -2.32 -0.94 8.15
C ALA A 24 -2.27 -0.46 9.61
N LYS A 25 -1.11 0.02 10.09
CA LYS A 25 -0.97 0.64 11.41
C LYS A 25 -1.35 2.12 11.41
N LEU A 26 -1.28 2.79 10.26
CA LEU A 26 -1.56 4.21 10.12
C LEU A 26 -3.04 4.49 9.87
N ALA A 27 -3.70 3.69 9.01
CA ALA A 27 -5.12 3.88 8.70
C ALA A 27 -5.84 2.56 8.42
N LYS A 28 -7.13 2.53 8.77
CA LYS A 28 -8.03 1.38 8.53
C LYS A 28 -8.29 1.15 7.03
N THR A 29 -8.42 2.24 6.28
CA THR A 29 -8.68 2.25 4.83
C THR A 29 -7.55 2.98 4.11
N CYS A 30 -7.15 2.49 2.95
CA CYS A 30 -6.17 3.15 2.10
C CYS A 30 -6.65 3.19 0.65
N THR A 31 -6.19 4.22 -0.05
CA THR A 31 -6.37 4.32 -1.50
C THR A 31 -5.09 3.87 -2.18
N LEU A 32 -5.22 2.91 -3.09
CA LEU A 32 -4.19 2.42 -3.97
C LEU A 32 -4.38 3.05 -5.34
N ARG A 33 -3.43 3.87 -5.77
CA ARG A 33 -3.31 4.36 -7.15
C ARG A 33 -2.30 3.50 -7.89
N ILE A 34 -2.72 3.00 -9.04
CA ILE A 34 -1.91 2.20 -9.95
C ILE A 34 -1.73 3.01 -11.22
N SER A 35 -0.48 3.34 -11.51
CA SER A 35 -0.03 4.03 -12.72
C SER A 35 0.93 3.10 -13.49
N PRO A 36 1.30 3.41 -14.73
CA PRO A 36 2.18 2.57 -15.54
C PRO A 36 3.55 2.33 -14.90
N ASP A 37 4.11 3.36 -14.27
CA ASP A 37 5.49 3.35 -13.76
C ASP A 37 5.57 3.22 -12.23
N LYS A 38 4.45 3.41 -11.54
CA LYS A 38 4.42 3.50 -10.08
C LYS A 38 3.13 3.03 -9.45
N LEU A 39 3.28 2.68 -8.17
CA LEU A 39 2.21 2.33 -7.26
C LEU A 39 2.20 3.34 -6.10
N ASN A 40 1.09 4.02 -5.86
CA ASN A 40 0.97 4.94 -4.74
C ASN A 40 -0.06 4.44 -3.71
N PHE A 41 0.34 4.45 -2.44
CA PHE A 41 -0.58 4.35 -1.32
C PHE A 41 -0.87 5.74 -0.77
N ILE A 42 -2.15 6.09 -0.76
CA ILE A 42 -2.66 7.40 -0.39
C ILE A 42 -3.56 7.21 0.82
N LEU A 43 -3.23 7.92 1.91
CA LEU A 43 -4.13 8.09 3.05
C LEU A 43 -4.55 9.54 3.09
N SER A 44 -5.84 9.78 2.95
CA SER A 44 -6.44 11.10 3.08
C SER A 44 -7.48 11.02 4.18
N ASP A 45 -7.05 11.15 5.44
CA ASP A 45 -8.01 11.23 6.54
C ASP A 45 -8.54 12.67 6.61
N ARG A 46 -9.78 12.87 6.19
CA ARG A 46 -10.47 14.16 6.24
C ARG A 46 -11.33 14.26 7.51
N VAL A 47 -10.75 14.00 8.68
CA VAL A 47 -11.40 14.41 9.93
C VAL A 47 -11.28 15.92 10.04
N ALA A 48 -12.40 16.58 10.36
CA ALA A 48 -12.55 18.04 10.46
C ALA A 48 -11.53 18.76 11.37
N ASN A 49 -10.73 18.04 12.16
CA ASN A 49 -9.75 18.57 13.13
C ASN A 49 -8.35 17.94 12.97
N GLY A 50 -7.75 17.97 11.78
CA GLY A 50 -6.33 17.62 11.60
C GLY A 50 -6.05 16.14 11.34
N GLY A 51 -6.77 15.54 10.39
CA GLY A 51 -6.44 14.20 9.92
C GLY A 51 -5.05 14.13 9.27
N VAL A 52 -4.39 12.97 9.44
CA VAL A 52 -3.06 12.72 8.89
C VAL A 52 -3.20 12.39 7.39
N SER A 53 -2.44 13.09 6.56
CA SER A 53 -2.26 12.72 5.16
C SER A 53 -0.94 11.95 4.99
N MET A 54 -0.96 10.91 4.15
CA MET A 54 0.23 10.14 3.81
C MET A 54 0.24 9.89 2.31
N TRP A 55 1.39 10.17 1.71
CA TRP A 55 1.70 9.79 0.34
C TRP A 55 2.90 8.83 0.37
N CYS A 56 2.69 7.60 -0.10
CA CYS A 56 3.77 6.62 -0.24
C CYS A 56 3.84 6.17 -1.69
N GLU A 57 4.97 6.44 -2.32
CA GLU A 57 5.26 6.10 -3.71
C GLU A 57 6.22 4.91 -3.78
N LEU A 58 5.89 3.94 -4.65
CA LEU A 58 6.76 2.82 -4.99
C LEU A 58 6.92 2.76 -6.51
N GLU A 59 8.15 2.86 -6.99
CA GLU A 59 8.49 2.64 -8.40
C GLU A 59 8.31 1.17 -8.74
N GLN A 60 7.58 0.87 -9.82
CA GLN A 60 7.22 -0.51 -10.15
C GLN A 60 8.46 -1.36 -10.53
N GLU A 61 9.45 -0.74 -11.17
CA GLU A 61 10.68 -1.38 -11.64
C GLU A 61 11.51 -1.99 -10.51
N ASN A 62 11.44 -1.42 -9.31
CA ASN A 62 12.20 -1.88 -8.15
C ASN A 62 11.57 -3.09 -7.45
N PHE A 63 10.32 -3.43 -7.77
CA PHE A 63 9.57 -4.46 -7.04
C PHE A 63 9.05 -5.58 -7.94
N PHE A 64 8.56 -5.27 -9.13
CA PHE A 64 7.78 -6.19 -9.94
C PHE A 64 8.59 -6.74 -11.11
N SER A 65 8.65 -8.06 -11.23
CA SER A 65 9.24 -8.73 -12.40
C SER A 65 8.32 -8.68 -13.63
N GLU A 66 7.01 -8.61 -13.39
CA GLU A 66 6.00 -8.42 -14.43
C GLU A 66 5.01 -7.38 -13.90
N PHE A 67 4.75 -6.33 -14.66
CA PHE A 67 3.77 -5.30 -14.33
C PHE A 67 3.00 -4.92 -15.60
N GLN A 68 1.69 -5.15 -15.58
CA GLN A 68 0.78 -4.85 -16.67
C GLN A 68 -0.47 -4.21 -16.11
N MET A 69 -0.79 -3.04 -16.62
CA MET A 69 -2.00 -2.33 -16.26
C MET A 69 -2.65 -1.73 -17.50
N GLU A 70 -3.97 -1.72 -17.52
CA GLU A 70 -4.78 -1.07 -18.54
C GLU A 70 -5.87 -0.30 -17.79
N GLY A 71 -5.86 1.03 -17.88
CA GLY A 71 -6.72 1.93 -17.14
C GLY A 71 -8.16 1.92 -17.64
N VAL A 72 -8.84 3.06 -17.46
CA VAL A 72 -10.21 3.25 -17.97
C VAL A 72 -10.21 3.88 -19.37
N SER A 73 -9.14 4.61 -19.75
CA SER A 73 -9.00 5.25 -21.07
C SER A 73 -7.51 5.41 -21.40
N ALA A 74 -7.17 5.50 -22.69
CA ALA A 74 -5.81 5.75 -23.17
C ALA A 74 -5.24 7.11 -22.67
N GLU A 75 -6.09 8.12 -22.51
CA GLU A 75 -5.68 9.44 -21.99
C GLU A 75 -5.51 9.47 -20.47
N ASN A 76 -6.16 8.56 -19.75
CA ASN A 76 -6.13 8.50 -18.29
C ASN A 76 -5.87 7.06 -17.87
N ASN A 77 -4.63 6.63 -18.08
CA ASN A 77 -4.19 5.25 -17.87
C ASN A 77 -3.83 5.00 -16.39
N GLU A 78 -4.77 5.30 -15.50
CA GLU A 78 -4.61 5.14 -14.05
C GLU A 78 -5.81 4.38 -13.47
N ILE A 79 -5.59 3.72 -12.32
CA ILE A 79 -6.61 2.99 -11.59
C ILE A 79 -6.53 3.39 -10.12
N TYR A 80 -7.62 3.93 -9.58
CA TYR A 80 -7.75 4.26 -8.17
C TYR A 80 -8.69 3.26 -7.49
N LEU A 81 -8.18 2.58 -6.47
CA LEU A 81 -8.88 1.55 -5.70
C LEU A 81 -8.86 1.92 -4.23
N GLU A 82 -9.99 1.86 -3.55
CA GLU A 82 -10.07 1.93 -2.09
C GLU A 82 -10.14 0.51 -1.52
N LEU A 83 -9.34 0.23 -0.50
CA LEU A 83 -9.31 -1.07 0.16
C LEU A 83 -9.02 -0.95 1.66
N THR A 84 -9.47 -1.95 2.43
CA THR A 84 -9.16 -2.04 3.85
C THR A 84 -7.69 -2.45 4.03
N SER A 85 -6.89 -1.58 4.65
CA SER A 85 -5.44 -1.78 4.82
C SER A 85 -5.11 -3.08 5.55
N GLU A 86 -5.94 -3.46 6.53
CA GLU A 86 -5.75 -4.70 7.29
C GLU A 86 -5.84 -5.95 6.40
N ASN A 87 -6.78 -5.99 5.45
CA ASN A 87 -6.97 -7.12 4.54
C ASN A 87 -5.73 -7.33 3.66
N LEU A 88 -5.15 -6.25 3.15
CA LEU A 88 -3.91 -6.29 2.38
C LEU A 88 -2.73 -6.75 3.23
N SER A 89 -2.57 -6.18 4.43
CA SER A 89 -1.47 -6.57 5.32
C SER A 89 -1.55 -8.04 5.74
N ARG A 90 -2.76 -8.56 5.99
CA ARG A 90 -3.00 -9.95 6.37
C ARG A 90 -2.73 -10.90 5.21
N ALA A 91 -3.15 -10.53 4.00
CA ALA A 91 -2.84 -11.29 2.80
C ALA A 91 -1.33 -11.33 2.52
N LEU A 92 -0.61 -10.23 2.74
CA LEU A 92 0.85 -10.20 2.49
C LEU A 92 1.67 -10.87 3.58
N LYS A 93 1.16 -11.02 4.81
CA LYS A 93 1.85 -11.79 5.86
C LYS A 93 2.10 -13.24 5.47
N THR A 94 1.20 -13.87 4.71
CA THR A 94 1.39 -15.23 4.22
C THR A 94 2.45 -15.30 3.11
N ALA A 95 2.85 -14.16 2.53
CA ALA A 95 3.85 -14.09 1.49
C ALA A 95 5.31 -14.04 1.97
N GLN A 96 5.60 -13.87 3.27
CA GLN A 96 6.97 -13.68 3.78
C GLN A 96 7.97 -14.78 3.37
N ASN A 97 7.49 -16.03 3.20
CA ASN A 97 8.29 -17.18 2.77
C ASN A 97 7.82 -17.73 1.41
N ALA A 98 7.20 -16.89 0.59
CA ALA A 98 6.70 -17.29 -0.71
C ALA A 98 7.81 -17.22 -1.77
N ARG A 99 7.71 -18.10 -2.75
CA ARG A 99 8.53 -18.09 -3.97
C ARG A 99 8.12 -16.97 -4.91
N ALA A 100 6.83 -16.69 -5.01
CA ALA A 100 6.31 -15.63 -5.85
C ALA A 100 4.97 -15.10 -5.31
N LEU A 101 4.73 -13.82 -5.57
CA LEU A 101 3.48 -13.11 -5.32
C LEU A 101 2.92 -12.63 -6.65
N LYS A 102 1.63 -12.88 -6.91
CA LYS A 102 0.90 -12.36 -8.07
C LYS A 102 -0.28 -11.56 -7.56
N ILE A 103 -0.38 -10.30 -7.97
CA ILE A 103 -1.47 -9.40 -7.63
C ILE A 103 -2.26 -9.12 -8.90
N LYS A 104 -3.59 -9.29 -8.86
CA LYS A 104 -4.45 -9.06 -10.02
C LYS A 104 -5.74 -8.38 -9.61
N LEU A 105 -6.21 -7.46 -10.44
CA LEU A 105 -7.57 -6.95 -10.33
C LEU A 105 -8.52 -7.94 -11.01
N THR A 106 -9.47 -8.49 -10.24
CA THR A 106 -10.48 -9.43 -10.73
C THR A 106 -11.87 -8.88 -10.43
N ASN A 107 -12.85 -9.31 -11.23
CA ASN A 107 -14.25 -9.01 -11.01
C ASN A 107 -15.00 -10.34 -10.95
N LYS A 108 -15.18 -10.88 -9.73
CA LYS A 108 -15.93 -12.11 -9.50
C LYS A 108 -17.39 -11.74 -9.21
N HIS A 109 -17.81 -11.79 -7.95
CA HIS A 109 -19.11 -11.26 -7.50
C HIS A 109 -19.06 -9.76 -7.19
N PHE A 110 -17.89 -9.27 -6.79
CA PHE A 110 -17.57 -7.87 -6.58
C PHE A 110 -16.13 -7.62 -7.07
N PRO A 111 -15.74 -6.36 -7.34
CA PRO A 111 -14.36 -6.04 -7.69
C PRO A 111 -13.41 -6.39 -6.53
N CYS A 112 -12.40 -7.21 -6.83
CA CYS A 112 -11.42 -7.68 -5.85
C CYS A 112 -9.99 -7.45 -6.34
N LEU A 113 -9.10 -7.13 -5.41
CA LEU A 113 -7.67 -7.29 -5.59
C LEU A 113 -7.29 -8.70 -5.13
N THR A 114 -7.13 -9.60 -6.09
CA THR A 114 -6.74 -10.99 -5.84
C THR A 114 -5.23 -11.08 -5.68
N VAL A 115 -4.79 -11.56 -4.52
CA VAL A 115 -3.40 -11.80 -4.16
C VAL A 115 -3.16 -13.31 -4.13
N SER A 116 -2.43 -13.83 -5.11
CA SER A 116 -2.05 -15.25 -5.22
C SER A 116 -0.58 -15.41 -4.83
N ILE A 117 -0.32 -16.30 -3.88
CA ILE A 117 0.97 -16.50 -3.23
C ILE A 117 1.40 -17.94 -3.47
N GLU A 118 2.54 -18.12 -4.14
CA GLU A 118 3.14 -19.42 -4.39
C GLU A 118 4.13 -19.72 -3.25
N LEU A 119 3.77 -20.62 -2.34
CA LEU A 119 4.60 -21.01 -1.22
C LEU A 119 5.59 -22.11 -1.61
N LEU A 120 6.76 -22.07 -0.97
CA LEU A 120 7.72 -23.18 -1.04
C LEU A 120 7.13 -24.38 -0.28
N SER A 121 7.08 -25.54 -0.92
CA SER A 121 6.66 -26.80 -0.29
C SER A 121 7.81 -27.80 -0.33
N VAL A 122 7.93 -28.59 0.74
CA VAL A 122 8.93 -29.67 0.86
C VAL A 122 8.52 -30.90 0.02
N SER A 123 7.23 -31.02 -0.31
CA SER A 123 6.71 -31.99 -1.29
C SER A 123 6.78 -31.45 -2.72
N SER A 124 6.85 -32.31 -3.72
CA SER A 124 6.91 -31.98 -5.17
C SER A 124 5.71 -31.16 -5.72
N SER A 125 4.71 -30.82 -4.90
CA SER A 125 3.57 -29.98 -5.26
C SER A 125 3.69 -28.57 -4.69
N SER A 126 3.58 -27.56 -5.57
CA SER A 126 3.53 -26.15 -5.17
C SER A 126 2.20 -25.84 -4.47
N ARG A 127 2.24 -25.19 -3.31
CA ARG A 127 1.04 -24.72 -2.61
C ARG A 127 0.74 -23.28 -3.02
N VAL A 128 -0.49 -23.01 -3.44
CA VAL A 128 -0.92 -21.67 -3.82
C VAL A 128 -2.00 -21.19 -2.86
N VAL A 129 -1.73 -20.09 -2.16
CA VAL A 129 -2.71 -19.42 -1.30
C VAL A 129 -3.26 -18.23 -2.08
N THR A 130 -4.59 -18.11 -2.16
CA THR A 130 -5.23 -16.99 -2.85
C THR A 130 -6.11 -16.23 -1.87
N HIS A 131 -5.91 -14.91 -1.81
CA HIS A 131 -6.71 -13.99 -1.03
C HIS A 131 -7.45 -13.04 -1.97
N ASP A 132 -8.78 -13.00 -1.91
CA ASP A 132 -9.58 -12.03 -2.64
C ASP A 132 -9.90 -10.86 -1.71
N ILE A 133 -9.25 -9.71 -1.92
CA ILE A 133 -9.46 -8.50 -1.12
C ILE A 133 -10.54 -7.65 -1.79
N PRO A 134 -11.69 -7.38 -1.13
CA PRO A 134 -12.68 -6.46 -1.67
C PRO A 134 -12.09 -5.08 -1.91
N VAL A 135 -12.33 -4.51 -3.09
CA VAL A 135 -11.91 -3.15 -3.41
C VAL A 135 -13.08 -2.34 -3.95
N LYS A 136 -13.07 -1.04 -3.71
CA LYS A 136 -14.03 -0.10 -4.30
C LYS A 136 -13.30 0.74 -5.33
N VAL A 137 -13.76 0.70 -6.57
CA VAL A 137 -13.20 1.55 -7.63
C VAL A 137 -13.61 2.99 -7.37
N ILE A 138 -12.64 3.90 -7.31
CA ILE A 138 -12.88 5.32 -7.09
C ILE A 138 -13.23 5.99 -8.43
N PRO A 139 -14.40 6.66 -8.55
CA PRO A 139 -14.78 7.38 -9.76
C PRO A 139 -13.81 8.53 -10.08
N ARG A 140 -13.60 8.80 -11.37
CA ARG A 140 -12.69 9.85 -11.87
C ARG A 140 -12.94 11.24 -11.29
N LYS A 141 -14.20 11.55 -10.96
CA LYS A 141 -14.59 12.83 -10.36
C LYS A 141 -13.83 13.12 -9.06
N LEU A 142 -13.45 12.08 -8.32
CA LEU A 142 -12.75 12.18 -7.03
C LEU A 142 -11.22 12.07 -7.17
N TRP A 143 -10.68 11.88 -8.38
CA TRP A 143 -9.22 11.71 -8.55
C TRP A 143 -8.45 13.02 -8.30
N LYS A 144 -9.10 14.17 -8.48
CA LYS A 144 -8.52 15.49 -8.20
C LYS A 144 -8.16 15.66 -6.71
N ASP A 145 -8.91 14.98 -5.85
CA ASP A 145 -8.76 15.03 -4.40
C ASP A 145 -7.68 14.07 -3.87
N LEU A 146 -7.17 13.20 -4.75
CA LEU A 146 -6.21 12.13 -4.46
C LEU A 146 -4.92 12.33 -5.27
N GLN A 147 -4.50 13.59 -5.39
CA GLN A 147 -3.24 13.98 -5.99
C GLN A 147 -2.16 14.10 -4.92
N GLU A 148 -0.91 14.09 -5.39
CA GLU A 148 0.24 14.30 -4.53
C GLU A 148 0.14 15.67 -3.85
N PRO A 149 0.29 15.74 -2.50
CA PRO A 149 0.21 17.00 -1.80
C PRO A 149 1.38 17.90 -2.21
N THR A 150 1.09 19.18 -2.40
CA THR A 150 2.15 20.17 -2.62
C THR A 150 2.84 20.43 -1.29
N VAL A 151 4.16 20.24 -1.24
CA VAL A 151 4.95 20.48 -0.03
C VAL A 151 5.29 21.97 0.03
N PRO A 152 4.80 22.74 1.01
CA PRO A 152 5.21 24.13 1.18
C PRO A 152 6.66 24.21 1.68
N ASP A 153 7.31 25.36 1.46
CA ASP A 153 8.65 25.61 2.00
C ASP A 153 8.62 25.57 3.53
N ALA A 154 9.60 24.87 4.11
CA ALA A 154 9.71 24.74 5.56
C ALA A 154 10.45 25.94 6.17
N ASP A 155 9.93 26.50 7.26
CA ASP A 155 10.61 27.56 8.02
C ASP A 155 11.93 27.05 8.65
N VAL A 156 11.94 25.79 9.10
CA VAL A 156 13.09 25.11 9.70
C VAL A 156 13.13 23.66 9.23
N SER A 157 14.29 23.18 8.78
CA SER A 157 14.52 21.79 8.39
C SER A 157 15.64 21.18 9.22
N ILE A 158 15.37 20.02 9.82
CA ILE A 158 16.32 19.30 10.68
C ILE A 158 16.30 17.80 10.34
N TYR A 159 17.47 17.17 10.40
CA TYR A 159 17.56 15.72 10.29
C TYR A 159 17.02 15.04 11.54
N LEU A 160 16.15 14.06 11.34
CA LEU A 160 15.59 13.28 12.44
C LEU A 160 16.66 12.39 13.10
N PRO A 161 16.63 12.24 14.43
CA PRO A 161 17.46 11.28 15.14
C PRO A 161 16.97 9.84 14.88
N VAL A 162 17.57 8.86 15.56
CA VAL A 162 17.18 7.45 15.43
C VAL A 162 15.69 7.27 15.77
N LEU A 163 14.88 6.97 14.74
CA LEU A 163 13.43 6.88 14.84
C LEU A 163 12.95 5.84 15.87
N LYS A 164 13.72 4.77 16.10
CA LYS A 164 13.41 3.77 17.14
C LYS A 164 13.48 4.34 18.55
N THR A 165 14.49 5.17 18.83
CA THR A 165 14.68 5.83 20.12
C THR A 165 13.58 6.85 20.33
N MET A 166 13.32 7.68 19.32
CA MET A 166 12.23 8.66 19.33
C MET A 166 10.88 7.99 19.58
N LYS A 167 10.58 6.87 18.90
CA LYS A 167 9.37 6.07 19.14
C LYS A 167 9.26 5.64 20.61
N SER A 168 10.33 5.09 21.19
CA SER A 168 10.30 4.61 22.59
C SER A 168 10.04 5.73 23.60
N VAL A 169 10.60 6.92 23.34
CA VAL A 169 10.35 8.11 24.17
C VAL A 169 8.89 8.55 24.03
N VAL A 170 8.37 8.68 22.81
CA VAL A 170 6.98 9.07 22.55
C VAL A 170 5.98 8.08 23.16
N GLU A 171 6.26 6.77 23.11
CA GLU A 171 5.41 5.75 23.74
C GLU A 171 5.32 5.93 25.27
N LYS A 172 6.41 6.35 25.94
CA LYS A 172 6.38 6.66 27.37
C LYS A 172 5.68 7.98 27.66
N MET A 173 5.92 9.02 26.85
CA MET A 173 5.28 10.34 27.02
C MET A 173 3.78 10.29 26.82
N LYS A 174 3.29 9.44 25.91
CA LYS A 174 1.86 9.21 25.69
C LYS A 174 1.10 8.78 26.96
N ASN A 175 1.77 8.08 27.88
CA ASN A 175 1.15 7.66 29.14
C ASN A 175 0.96 8.84 30.13
N ILE A 176 1.67 9.95 29.90
CA ILE A 176 1.64 11.14 30.76
C ILE A 176 0.67 12.19 30.19
N SER A 177 0.72 12.43 28.88
CA SER A 177 -0.09 13.45 28.20
C SER A 177 -0.43 13.04 26.77
N ASN A 178 -1.60 13.49 26.30
CA ASN A 178 -2.01 13.37 24.91
C ASN A 178 -1.51 14.53 24.02
N HIS A 179 -0.84 15.53 24.60
CA HIS A 179 -0.28 16.68 23.90
C HIS A 179 1.24 16.63 23.92
N LEU A 180 1.86 16.75 22.74
CA LEU A 180 3.30 16.79 22.53
C LEU A 180 3.64 18.07 21.75
N ILE A 181 4.64 18.81 22.21
CA ILE A 181 5.20 19.97 21.51
C ILE A 181 6.52 19.52 20.88
N LEU A 182 6.68 19.78 19.59
CA LEU A 182 7.87 19.45 18.78
C LEU A 182 8.64 20.72 18.46
#